data_AF-A0A0F9C2B7-F1
#
_entry.id   AF-A0A0F9C2B7-F1
#
_cell.length_a   1.000
_cell.length_b   1.000
_cell.length_c   1.000
_cell.angle_alpha   90.00
_cell.angle_beta   90.00
_cell.angle_gamma   90.00
#
_symmetry.space_group_name_H-M   'P 1'
#
loop_
_entity.id
_entity.type
_entity.pdbx_description
1 polymer ?
#
loop_
_entity_poly.entity_id
_entity_poly.type
_entity_poly.pdbx_seq_one_letter_code
_entity_poly.pdbx_strand_id
1 'polypeptide(L)'
;TYVLKNWTTYVASWELETPFFNARLEAFDKLWHTISIFSEMDTNARVTVEFRTSPDNAYATINVNGELTTSGHDSLSHNGIISGKTVQLRFTGSTTNSTNNVNMRSFNFEGLLQPPFRRIIRGTLIVENKTDADFLDALRTDNGTLTITDPFGVSFTVFSIPGSQKERIIIDEARSISLRAYDVVFREFQQAIP
;
A
#
# COMPACT_ATOMS: atom_id res chain seq x y z
N THR A 1 5.05 16.04 32.82
CA THR A 1 3.69 15.53 32.58
C THR A 1 2.83 16.67 32.12
N TYR A 2 2.44 16.70 30.84
CA TYR A 2 1.55 17.74 30.33
C TYR A 2 0.15 17.45 30.86
N VAL A 3 -0.30 18.20 31.86
CA VAL A 3 -1.68 18.14 32.35
C VAL A 3 -2.49 19.09 31.47
N LEU A 4 -3.43 18.54 30.69
CA LEU A 4 -4.37 19.34 29.91
C LEU A 4 -5.25 20.14 30.88
N LYS A 5 -5.11 21.47 30.83
CA LYS A 5 -5.97 22.45 31.53
C LYS A 5 -7.44 22.20 31.19
N ASN A 6 -8.34 22.49 32.12
CA ASN A 6 -9.77 22.61 31.84
C ASN A 6 -10.01 23.65 30.71
N TRP A 7 -10.72 23.27 29.65
CA TRP A 7 -11.21 24.21 28.62
C TRP A 7 -12.73 24.22 28.55
N THR A 8 -13.23 25.42 28.31
CA THR A 8 -14.59 25.94 28.42
C THR A 8 -15.43 25.70 27.16
N THR A 9 -16.71 25.36 27.36
CA THR A 9 -17.89 25.51 26.47
C THR A 9 -17.82 25.02 25.02
N TYR A 10 -18.74 24.10 24.73
CA TYR A 10 -18.88 23.29 23.52
C TYR A 10 -19.32 24.09 22.29
N VAL A 11 -18.65 23.89 21.16
CA VAL A 11 -19.06 24.44 19.85
C VAL A 11 -19.69 23.32 19.03
N ALA A 12 -20.88 23.57 18.47
CA ALA A 12 -21.69 22.58 17.74
C ALA A 12 -20.97 22.00 16.50
N SER A 13 -20.01 22.70 15.92
CA SER A 13 -19.19 22.19 14.81
C SER A 13 -17.79 22.82 14.84
N TRP A 14 -16.80 22.06 14.40
CA TRP A 14 -15.40 22.50 14.36
C TRP A 14 -14.65 21.84 13.21
N GLU A 15 -13.55 22.47 12.81
CA GLU A 15 -12.61 21.96 11.82
C GLU A 15 -11.20 22.04 12.38
N LEU A 16 -10.43 20.97 12.20
CA LEU A 16 -9.03 20.88 12.58
C LEU A 16 -8.23 20.34 11.40
N GLU A 17 -7.14 21.03 11.07
CA GLU A 17 -6.21 20.59 10.04
C GLU A 17 -4.81 20.38 10.64
N THR A 18 -4.15 19.29 10.27
CA THR A 18 -2.74 19.10 10.59
C THR A 18 -1.86 19.93 9.64
N PRO A 19 -0.59 20.21 10.00
CA PRO A 19 0.40 20.61 9.03
C PRO A 19 0.60 19.51 7.97
N PHE A 20 1.18 19.89 6.82
CA PHE A 20 1.65 18.91 5.85
C PHE A 20 2.85 18.14 6.40
N PHE A 21 2.80 16.82 6.29
CA PHE A 21 3.92 15.95 6.61
C PHE A 21 4.41 15.23 5.35
N ASN A 22 5.72 14.99 5.30
CA ASN A 22 6.38 14.43 4.13
C ASN A 22 6.24 12.89 4.11
N ALA A 23 5.54 12.35 3.11
CA ALA A 23 5.51 10.91 2.87
C ALA A 23 6.62 10.41 1.92
N ARG A 24 7.46 11.31 1.39
CA ARG A 24 8.43 11.09 0.29
C ARG A 24 9.77 10.44 0.71
N LEU A 25 9.85 9.57 1.72
CA LEU A 25 11.15 8.91 1.96
C LEU A 25 11.51 8.03 0.76
N GLU A 26 12.68 8.29 0.16
CA GLU A 26 13.11 7.82 -1.17
C GLU A 26 13.18 6.29 -1.36
N ALA A 27 13.19 5.50 -0.27
CA ALA A 27 13.35 4.05 -0.36
C ALA A 27 12.07 3.26 -0.05
N PHE A 28 11.00 3.90 0.43
CA PHE A 28 9.81 3.22 0.91
C PHE A 28 8.56 4.03 0.62
N ASP A 29 7.77 3.58 -0.36
CA ASP A 29 6.38 3.98 -0.48
C ASP A 29 5.66 3.60 0.83
N LYS A 30 5.35 4.59 1.65
CA LYS A 30 4.68 4.37 2.94
C LYS A 30 3.19 4.17 2.68
N LEU A 31 2.70 2.98 3.02
CA LEU A 31 1.26 2.72 3.12
C LEU A 31 0.78 3.31 4.45
N TRP A 32 0.19 4.50 4.39
CA TRP A 32 -0.54 5.08 5.51
C TRP A 32 -1.84 4.31 5.67
N HIS A 33 -1.83 3.38 6.62
CA HIS A 33 -2.85 2.34 6.67
C HIS A 33 -4.01 2.75 7.56
N THR A 34 -3.75 3.40 8.70
CA THR A 34 -4.78 3.57 9.74
C THR A 34 -4.70 4.94 10.42
N ILE A 35 -5.85 5.60 10.53
CA ILE A 35 -6.08 6.70 11.48
C ILE A 35 -6.91 6.15 12.63
N SER A 36 -6.37 6.23 13.84
CA SER A 36 -7.09 5.86 15.06
C SER A 36 -7.56 7.13 15.76
N ILE A 37 -8.84 7.19 16.14
CA ILE A 37 -9.45 8.41 16.68
C ILE A 37 -10.23 8.03 17.93
N PHE A 38 -10.07 8.84 18.98
CA PHE A 38 -10.90 8.77 20.17
C PHE A 38 -11.80 10.01 20.23
N SER A 39 -13.11 9.78 20.21
CA SER A 39 -14.11 10.85 20.18
C SER A 39 -15.25 10.61 21.17
N GLU A 40 -15.82 11.71 21.66
CA GLU A 40 -17.01 11.74 22.51
C GLU A 40 -18.07 12.58 21.79
N MET A 41 -19.22 11.98 21.52
CA MET A 41 -20.24 12.49 20.63
C MET A 41 -21.63 12.22 21.17
N ASP A 42 -22.50 13.23 21.06
CA ASP A 42 -23.93 13.09 21.29
C ASP A 42 -24.62 12.39 20.10
N THR A 43 -25.88 12.01 20.29
CA THR A 43 -26.68 11.37 19.23
C THR A 43 -26.84 12.30 18.04
N ASN A 44 -26.62 11.82 16.82
CA ASN A 44 -26.63 12.61 15.56
C ASN A 44 -25.49 13.65 15.45
N ALA A 45 -24.36 13.38 16.11
CA ALA A 45 -23.10 14.05 15.88
C ALA A 45 -22.14 13.12 15.12
N ARG A 46 -21.20 13.69 14.36
CA ARG A 46 -20.24 12.93 13.58
C ARG A 46 -18.88 13.60 13.47
N VAL A 47 -17.85 12.78 13.38
CA VAL A 47 -16.51 13.21 12.94
C VAL A 47 -16.24 12.64 11.57
N THR A 48 -15.94 13.51 10.61
CA THR A 48 -15.46 13.11 9.29
C THR A 48 -13.97 13.37 9.18
N VAL A 49 -13.26 12.47 8.51
CA VAL A 49 -11.83 12.63 8.24
C VAL A 49 -11.58 12.67 6.75
N GLU A 50 -10.67 13.53 6.33
CA GLU A 50 -10.25 13.64 4.94
C GLU A 50 -8.73 13.62 4.83
N PHE A 51 -8.25 12.95 3.80
CA PHE A 51 -6.84 12.97 3.43
C PHE A 51 -6.65 13.94 2.27
N ARG A 52 -5.75 14.90 2.45
CA ARG A 52 -5.32 15.77 1.36
C ARG A 52 -3.90 15.40 0.98
N THR A 53 -3.72 15.13 -0.30
CA THR A 53 -2.38 14.94 -0.87
C THR A 53 -2.04 16.16 -1.71
N SER A 54 -0.83 16.69 -1.54
CA SER A 54 -0.33 17.77 -2.39
C SER A 54 0.65 17.18 -3.41
N PRO A 55 0.23 17.00 -4.68
CA PRO A 55 1.15 17.02 -5.80
C PRO A 55 1.59 18.46 -6.06
N ASP A 56 2.86 18.77 -5.79
CA ASP A 56 3.64 19.86 -6.40
C ASP A 56 2.86 21.11 -6.87
N ASN A 57 2.09 21.73 -5.95
CA ASN A 57 1.31 22.99 -6.07
C ASN A 57 -0.21 22.88 -6.38
N ALA A 58 -0.82 21.69 -6.35
CA ALA A 58 -2.29 21.53 -6.37
C ALA A 58 -2.74 20.52 -5.30
N TYR A 59 -3.95 20.66 -4.76
CA TYR A 59 -4.50 19.72 -3.78
C TYR A 59 -5.37 18.66 -4.46
N ALA A 60 -5.05 17.39 -4.25
CA ALA A 60 -5.96 16.28 -4.52
C ALA A 60 -6.53 15.79 -3.19
N THR A 61 -7.82 16.09 -2.95
CA THR A 61 -8.55 15.54 -1.81
C THR A 61 -8.89 14.08 -2.10
N ILE A 62 -8.29 13.19 -1.33
CA ILE A 62 -8.70 11.79 -1.27
C ILE A 62 -9.66 11.69 -0.10
N ASN A 63 -10.95 11.67 -0.43
CA ASN A 63 -12.01 11.45 0.53
C ASN A 63 -11.91 10.00 1.03
N VAL A 64 -11.13 9.76 2.07
CA VAL A 64 -11.31 8.56 2.90
C VAL A 64 -12.52 8.87 3.75
N ASN A 65 -13.72 8.67 3.20
CA ASN A 65 -14.98 8.92 3.87
C ASN A 65 -15.15 7.95 5.05
N GLY A 66 -14.40 8.21 6.11
CA GLY A 66 -14.59 7.63 7.41
C GLY A 66 -15.47 8.56 8.21
N GLU A 67 -16.71 8.15 8.43
CA GLU A 67 -17.64 8.84 9.31
C GLU A 67 -17.71 8.07 10.63
N LEU A 68 -17.36 8.75 11.72
CA LEU A 68 -17.55 8.23 13.07
C LEU A 68 -18.87 8.78 13.59
N THR A 69 -19.79 7.89 13.97
CA THR A 69 -21.13 8.24 14.47
C THR A 69 -21.36 7.80 15.93
N THR A 70 -20.36 7.14 16.54
CA THR A 70 -20.42 6.61 17.91
C THR A 70 -19.27 7.13 18.75
N SER A 71 -19.54 7.42 20.02
CA SER A 71 -18.47 7.71 20.98
C SER A 71 -17.58 6.49 21.17
N GLY A 72 -16.27 6.70 21.28
CA GLY A 72 -15.30 5.63 21.51
C GLY A 72 -14.03 5.76 20.68
N HIS A 73 -13.31 4.64 20.62
CA HIS A 73 -12.11 4.49 19.81
C HIS A 73 -12.49 3.82 18.49
N ASP A 74 -12.25 4.52 17.39
CA ASP A 74 -12.51 4.03 16.05
C ASP A 74 -11.27 4.13 15.17
N SER A 75 -11.22 3.30 14.12
CA SER A 75 -10.09 3.26 13.18
C SER A 75 -10.58 3.36 11.74
N LEU A 76 -9.98 4.25 10.97
CA LEU A 76 -10.26 4.46 9.56
C LEU A 76 -9.05 4.01 8.73
N SER A 77 -9.27 3.09 7.80
CA SER A 77 -8.18 2.57 6.96
C SER A 77 -8.19 3.10 5.53
N HIS A 78 -7.01 3.40 5.00
CA HIS A 78 -6.81 3.71 3.58
C HIS A 78 -5.93 2.66 2.91
N ASN A 79 -6.38 2.13 1.78
CA ASN A 79 -5.66 1.08 1.03
C ASN A 79 -4.89 1.64 -0.19
N GLY A 80 -4.95 2.94 -0.45
CA GLY A 80 -4.23 3.56 -1.56
C GLY A 80 -2.77 3.86 -1.21
N ILE A 81 -1.90 3.71 -2.20
CA ILE A 81 -0.48 4.08 -2.09
C ILE A 81 -0.38 5.60 -2.18
N ILE A 82 0.23 6.24 -1.18
CA ILE A 82 0.51 7.68 -1.16
C ILE A 82 2.00 7.91 -1.41
N SER A 83 2.44 7.59 -2.64
CA SER A 83 3.83 7.75 -3.07
C SER A 83 4.10 9.20 -3.51
N GLY A 84 5.30 9.72 -3.20
CA GLY A 84 5.79 11.00 -3.75
C GLY A 84 5.04 12.26 -3.30
N LYS A 85 4.08 12.17 -2.37
CA LYS A 85 3.20 13.28 -1.97
C LYS A 85 3.45 13.73 -0.53
N THR A 86 3.15 15.00 -0.24
CA THR A 86 2.93 15.41 1.16
C THR A 86 1.47 15.18 1.52
N VAL A 87 1.21 14.94 2.79
CA VAL A 87 -0.11 14.58 3.29
C VAL A 87 -0.52 15.53 4.40
N GLN A 88 -1.79 15.89 4.41
CA GLN A 88 -2.46 16.62 5.48
C GLN A 88 -3.74 15.85 5.84
N LEU A 89 -4.05 15.80 7.14
CA LEU A 89 -5.33 15.30 7.62
C LEU A 89 -6.22 16.49 7.98
N ARG A 90 -7.47 16.42 7.53
CA ARG A 90 -8.54 17.31 7.98
C ARG A 90 -9.58 16.52 8.75
N PHE A 91 -9.96 17.04 9.91
CA PHE A 91 -11.02 16.51 10.76
C PHE A 91 -12.13 17.55 10.86
N THR A 92 -13.37 17.12 10.70
CA THR A 92 -14.54 17.99 10.86
C THR A 92 -15.51 17.33 11.83
N GLY A 93 -15.71 17.97 12.98
CA GLY A 93 -16.81 17.63 13.88
C GLY A 93 -18.06 18.38 13.46
N SER A 94 -19.16 17.66 13.22
CA SER A 94 -20.44 18.28 12.88
C SER A 94 -21.58 17.69 13.71
N THR A 95 -22.60 18.52 13.95
CA THR A 95 -23.82 18.14 14.66
C THR A 95 -25.02 18.65 13.88
N THR A 96 -26.16 17.98 14.08
CA THR A 96 -27.43 18.36 13.43
C THR A 96 -28.19 19.47 14.15
N ASN A 97 -27.80 19.82 15.38
CA ASN A 97 -28.39 20.89 16.17
C ASN A 97 -27.35 21.49 17.13
N SER A 98 -27.56 22.73 17.59
CA SER A 98 -26.62 23.45 18.45
C SER A 98 -26.55 22.95 19.90
N THR A 99 -27.41 21.98 20.27
CA THR A 99 -27.45 21.38 21.61
C THR A 99 -26.61 20.12 21.72
N ASN A 100 -26.28 19.50 20.60
CA ASN A 100 -25.44 18.32 20.51
C ASN A 100 -23.96 18.70 20.47
N ASN A 101 -23.13 17.82 21.00
CA ASN A 101 -21.70 18.01 21.12
C ASN A 101 -20.93 16.93 20.35
N VAL A 102 -19.80 17.34 19.79
CA VAL A 102 -18.81 16.47 19.14
C VAL A 102 -17.44 16.89 19.60
N ASN A 103 -16.71 15.99 20.25
CA ASN A 103 -15.38 16.24 20.76
C ASN A 103 -14.42 15.18 20.22
N MET A 104 -13.33 15.61 19.62
CA MET A 104 -12.19 14.74 19.34
C MET A 104 -11.16 14.94 20.45
N ARG A 105 -10.90 13.87 21.21
CA ARG A 105 -10.00 13.90 22.37
C ARG A 105 -8.56 13.65 21.95
N SER A 106 -8.37 12.72 21.02
CA SER A 106 -7.06 12.39 20.46
C SER A 106 -7.21 11.74 19.11
N PHE A 107 -6.17 11.84 18.30
CA PHE A 107 -5.98 11.02 17.12
C PHE A 107 -4.55 10.49 17.11
N ASN A 108 -4.39 9.31 16.54
CA ASN A 108 -3.10 8.75 16.19
C ASN A 108 -3.08 8.45 14.70
N PHE A 109 -1.94 8.74 14.07
CA PHE A 109 -1.76 8.47 12.67
C PHE A 109 -0.66 7.43 12.49
N GLU A 110 -1.07 6.24 12.03
CA GLU A 110 -0.20 5.08 11.95
C GLU A 110 0.08 4.75 10.48
N GLY A 111 1.36 4.84 10.12
CA GLY A 111 1.87 4.32 8.86
C GLY A 111 2.50 2.96 9.08
N LEU A 112 2.04 1.93 8.37
CA LEU A 112 2.75 0.67 8.30
C LEU A 112 3.71 0.73 7.11
N LEU A 113 4.98 0.41 7.36
CA LEU A 113 5.89 0.06 6.28
C LEU A 113 5.46 -1.31 5.76
N GLN A 114 4.45 -1.32 4.90
CA GLN A 114 4.12 -2.52 4.15
C GLN A 114 5.04 -2.53 2.93
N PRO A 115 6.08 -3.38 2.87
CA PRO A 115 6.77 -3.60 1.62
C PRO A 115 5.70 -4.01 0.60
N PRO A 116 5.72 -3.50 -0.64
CA PRO A 116 4.82 -4.01 -1.65
C PRO A 116 5.00 -5.52 -1.67
N PHE A 117 3.92 -6.28 -1.40
CA PHE A 117 3.94 -7.73 -1.44
C PHE A 117 4.23 -8.15 -2.88
N ARG A 118 5.52 -8.16 -3.26
CA ARG A 118 5.92 -8.57 -4.60
C ARG A 118 5.81 -10.07 -4.62
N ARG A 119 4.99 -10.59 -5.53
CA ARG A 119 4.90 -12.03 -5.72
C ARG A 119 6.29 -12.56 -6.10
N ILE A 120 6.76 -13.53 -5.34
CA ILE A 120 7.93 -14.32 -5.68
C ILE A 120 7.40 -15.62 -6.28
N ILE A 121 7.71 -15.83 -7.54
CA ILE A 121 7.34 -17.05 -8.26
C ILE A 121 8.60 -17.90 -8.34
N ARG A 122 8.55 -19.09 -7.74
CA ARG A 122 9.63 -20.07 -7.81
C ARG A 122 9.15 -21.26 -8.60
N GLY A 123 9.94 -21.68 -9.59
CA GLY A 123 9.60 -22.83 -10.42
C GLY A 123 10.81 -23.44 -11.09
N THR A 124 10.58 -24.59 -11.71
CA THR A 124 11.53 -25.22 -12.63
C THR A 124 11.01 -25.00 -14.04
N LEU A 125 11.83 -24.39 -14.89
CA LEU A 125 11.56 -24.29 -16.33
C LEU A 125 12.28 -25.42 -17.05
N ILE A 126 11.56 -26.16 -17.88
CA ILE A 126 12.13 -27.21 -18.74
C ILE A 126 12.20 -26.63 -20.15
N VAL A 127 13.37 -26.66 -20.77
CA VAL A 127 13.56 -26.19 -22.14
C VAL A 127 13.82 -27.36 -23.07
N GLU A 128 13.14 -27.37 -24.21
CA GLU A 128 13.24 -28.44 -25.21
C GLU A 128 14.13 -28.04 -26.40
N ASN A 129 14.38 -26.73 -26.61
CA ASN A 129 15.17 -26.23 -27.72
C ASN A 129 16.28 -25.25 -27.28
N LYS A 130 17.25 -25.03 -28.18
CA LYS A 130 18.41 -24.17 -27.94
C LYS A 130 18.03 -22.69 -27.75
N THR A 131 17.03 -22.19 -28.48
CA THR A 131 16.62 -20.79 -28.43
C THR A 131 16.07 -20.43 -27.05
N ASP A 132 15.26 -21.31 -26.46
CA ASP A 132 14.72 -21.12 -25.10
C ASP A 132 15.82 -21.20 -24.05
N ALA A 133 16.80 -22.10 -24.23
CA ALA A 133 17.96 -22.20 -23.35
C ALA A 133 18.82 -20.92 -23.39
N ASP A 134 19.11 -20.40 -24.61
CA ASP A 134 19.89 -19.17 -24.80
C ASP A 134 19.15 -17.96 -24.20
N PHE A 135 17.81 -17.92 -24.29
CA PHE A 135 16.98 -16.90 -23.65
C PHE A 135 17.04 -16.96 -22.11
N LEU A 136 16.92 -18.15 -21.52
CA LEU A 136 17.04 -18.31 -20.06
C LEU A 136 18.43 -17.98 -19.54
N ASP A 137 19.46 -18.28 -20.32
CA ASP A 137 20.84 -17.88 -20.01
C ASP A 137 21.01 -16.35 -20.10
N ALA A 138 20.41 -15.68 -21.08
CA ALA A 138 20.43 -14.22 -21.16
C ALA A 138 19.79 -13.56 -19.92
N LEU A 139 18.71 -14.13 -19.37
CA LEU A 139 18.09 -13.67 -18.13
C LEU A 139 18.99 -13.78 -16.89
N ARG A 140 20.13 -14.49 -16.94
CA ARG A 140 21.11 -14.52 -15.83
C ARG A 140 21.83 -13.20 -15.66
N THR A 141 22.03 -12.50 -16.78
CA THR A 141 22.86 -11.30 -16.86
C THR A 141 22.07 -10.06 -17.20
N ASP A 142 20.93 -10.21 -17.89
CA ASP A 142 20.03 -9.10 -18.25
C ASP A 142 18.88 -8.94 -17.25
N ASN A 143 18.57 -7.68 -16.94
CA ASN A 143 17.39 -7.30 -16.14
C ASN A 143 16.09 -7.35 -16.97
N GLY A 144 16.00 -8.29 -17.91
CA GLY A 144 14.85 -8.46 -18.79
C GLY A 144 13.57 -8.81 -18.01
N THR A 145 12.43 -8.36 -18.53
CA THR A 145 11.12 -8.74 -17.99
C THR A 145 10.48 -9.82 -18.85
N LEU A 146 9.60 -10.59 -18.23
CA LEU A 146 8.91 -11.75 -18.76
C LEU A 146 7.44 -11.65 -18.38
N THR A 147 6.56 -12.21 -19.20
CA THR A 147 5.15 -12.37 -18.81
C THR A 147 4.90 -13.81 -18.42
N ILE A 148 4.45 -14.04 -17.18
CA ILE A 148 3.97 -15.35 -16.72
C ILE A 148 2.46 -15.29 -16.66
N THR A 149 1.79 -16.23 -17.32
CA THR A 149 0.33 -16.38 -17.23
C THR A 149 0.01 -17.58 -16.35
N ASP A 150 -0.82 -17.37 -15.33
CA ASP A 150 -1.27 -18.45 -14.46
C ASP A 150 -2.34 -19.34 -15.13
N PRO A 151 -2.67 -20.51 -14.55
CA PRO A 151 -3.68 -21.40 -15.10
C PRO A 151 -5.10 -20.80 -15.18
N PHE A 152 -5.36 -19.67 -14.50
CA PHE A 152 -6.62 -18.95 -14.52
C PHE A 152 -6.64 -17.82 -15.56
N GLY A 153 -5.55 -17.64 -16.32
CA GLY A 153 -5.42 -16.66 -17.39
C GLY A 153 -4.95 -15.28 -16.92
N VAL A 154 -4.47 -15.13 -15.69
CA VAL A 154 -3.93 -13.87 -15.18
C VAL A 154 -2.45 -13.76 -15.54
N SER A 155 -2.08 -12.69 -16.26
CA SER A 155 -0.71 -12.42 -16.66
C SER A 155 0.01 -11.46 -15.72
N PHE A 156 1.27 -11.77 -15.41
CA PHE A 156 2.15 -10.98 -14.54
C PHE A 156 3.45 -10.67 -15.27
N THR A 157 3.83 -9.40 -15.28
CA THR A 157 5.19 -9.02 -15.69
C THR A 157 6.14 -9.27 -14.55
N VAL A 158 7.18 -10.05 -14.78
CA VAL A 158 8.17 -10.45 -13.77
C VAL A 158 9.58 -10.25 -14.30
N PHE A 159 10.56 -10.15 -13.43
CA PHE A 159 11.98 -10.22 -13.79
C PHE A 159 12.63 -11.39 -13.05
N SER A 160 13.64 -12.00 -13.67
CA SER A 160 14.45 -13.00 -12.99
C SER A 160 15.30 -12.36 -11.91
N ILE A 161 15.40 -12.99 -10.74
CA ILE A 161 16.37 -12.56 -9.73
C ILE A 161 17.75 -12.99 -10.22
N PRO A 162 18.70 -12.06 -10.46
CA PRO A 162 20.03 -12.41 -10.95
C PRO A 162 20.71 -13.44 -10.04
N GLY A 163 21.36 -14.43 -10.66
CA GLY A 163 22.02 -15.52 -9.93
C GLY A 163 21.08 -16.58 -9.32
N SER A 164 19.76 -16.44 -9.48
CA SER A 164 18.81 -17.47 -9.03
C SER A 164 18.76 -18.69 -9.96
N GLN A 165 19.10 -18.53 -11.25
CA GLN A 165 18.99 -19.62 -12.22
C GLN A 165 20.09 -20.68 -12.03
N LYS A 166 19.70 -21.84 -11.49
CA LYS A 166 20.56 -23.02 -11.43
C LYS A 166 20.16 -24.00 -12.52
N GLU A 167 21.11 -24.30 -13.42
CA GLU A 167 20.91 -25.33 -14.44
C GLU A 167 21.03 -26.71 -13.80
N ARG A 168 20.14 -27.61 -14.18
CA ARG A 168 20.21 -29.02 -13.88
C ARG A 168 19.77 -29.83 -15.10
N ILE A 169 20.32 -31.02 -15.25
CA ILE A 169 19.88 -31.96 -16.27
C ILE A 169 18.81 -32.85 -15.64
N ILE A 170 17.65 -32.92 -16.27
CA ILE A 170 16.58 -33.86 -15.92
C ILE A 170 16.58 -34.95 -16.99
N ILE A 171 16.58 -36.21 -16.55
CA ILE A 171 16.40 -37.34 -17.46
C ILE A 171 14.89 -37.59 -17.53
N ASP A 172 14.30 -37.38 -18.70
CA ASP A 172 12.94 -37.83 -18.95
C ASP A 172 13.00 -39.33 -19.27
N GLU A 173 12.72 -40.15 -18.25
CA GLU A 173 12.76 -41.61 -18.37
C GLU A 173 11.77 -42.14 -19.42
N ALA A 174 10.62 -41.47 -19.60
CA ALA A 174 9.60 -41.91 -20.56
C ALA A 174 10.03 -41.66 -22.01
N ARG A 175 10.77 -40.57 -22.25
CA ARG A 175 11.28 -40.21 -23.57
C ARG A 175 12.73 -40.65 -23.83
N SER A 176 13.43 -41.12 -22.80
CA SER A 176 14.87 -41.46 -22.84
C SER A 176 15.75 -40.31 -23.37
N ILE A 177 15.39 -39.08 -23.04
CA ILE A 177 16.11 -37.87 -23.43
C ILE A 177 16.57 -37.08 -22.20
N SER A 178 17.72 -36.43 -22.33
CA SER A 178 18.20 -35.46 -21.35
C SER A 178 17.61 -34.09 -21.66
N LEU A 179 16.81 -33.57 -20.74
CA LEU A 179 16.24 -32.22 -20.81
C LEU A 179 17.07 -31.28 -19.94
N ARG A 180 17.26 -30.05 -20.43
CA ARG A 180 17.81 -28.98 -19.62
C ARG A 180 16.70 -28.34 -18.82
N ALA A 181 16.93 -28.18 -17.53
CA ALA A 181 16.00 -27.53 -16.64
C ALA A 181 16.69 -26.45 -15.82
N TYR A 182 15.96 -25.40 -15.50
CA TYR A 182 16.44 -24.25 -14.77
C TYR A 182 15.54 -24.02 -13.56
N ASP A 183 16.11 -24.13 -12.37
CA ASP A 183 15.45 -23.66 -11.16
C ASP A 183 15.59 -22.15 -11.11
N VAL A 184 14.46 -21.45 -11.19
CA VAL A 184 14.42 -20.00 -11.35
C VAL A 184 13.54 -19.36 -10.29
N VAL A 185 13.91 -18.14 -9.91
CA VAL A 185 13.10 -17.30 -9.03
C VAL A 185 12.80 -16.01 -9.76
N PHE A 186 11.51 -15.75 -9.97
CA PHE A 186 11.01 -14.52 -10.54
C PHE A 186 10.43 -13.62 -9.46
N ARG A 187 10.54 -12.32 -9.67
CA ARG A 187 9.90 -11.29 -8.86
C ARG A 187 9.02 -10.44 -9.75
N GLU A 188 7.81 -10.18 -9.29
CA GLU A 188 6.87 -9.29 -9.99
C GLU A 188 7.48 -7.90 -10.21
N PHE A 189 7.43 -7.45 -11.47
CA PHE A 189 7.82 -6.12 -11.89
C PHE A 189 6.62 -5.20 -11.76
N GLN A 190 6.65 -4.30 -10.78
CA GLN A 190 5.69 -3.21 -10.73
C GLN A 190 6.27 -2.06 -11.53
N GLN A 191 5.61 -1.70 -12.64
CA GLN A 191 5.91 -0.46 -13.34
C GLN A 191 5.77 0.68 -12.32
N ALA A 192 6.81 1.50 -12.18
CA ALA A 192 6.70 2.73 -11.41
C ALA A 192 5.49 3.48 -11.97
N ILE A 193 4.49 3.73 -11.13
CA ILE A 193 3.36 4.57 -11.53
C ILE A 193 4.00 5.94 -11.77
N PRO A 194 3.97 6.48 -13.00
CA PRO A 194 4.55 7.78 -13.30
C PRO A 194 3.90 8.91 -12.49
#